data_AF-A0A087ACR5-F1
#
_entry.id   AF-A0A087ACR5-F1
#
_cell.length_a   1.000
_cell.length_b   1.000
_cell.length_c   1.000
_cell.angle_alpha   90.00
_cell.angle_beta   90.00
_cell.angle_gamma   90.00
#
_symmetry.space_group_name_H-M   'P 1'
#
loop_
_entity.id
_entity.type
_entity.pdbx_description
1 polymer ?
#
loop_
_entity_poly.entity_id
_entity_poly.type
_entity_poly.pdbx_seq_one_letter_code
_entity_poly.pdbx_strand_id
1 'polypeptide(L)' 'MSDVQQIIHGRIVRESKYGVDDDYTAGLVAGLSFALHRIVERDGENRTGCKEFDLKEENA' A
#
# COMPACT_ATOMS: atom_id res chain seq x y z
N MET A 1 16.59 8.46 5.07
CA MET A 1 15.83 7.31 5.62
C MET A 1 14.88 6.83 4.55
N SER A 2 14.76 5.52 4.34
CA SER A 2 13.78 4.98 3.40
C SER A 2 12.39 5.05 4.03
N ASP A 3 11.43 5.68 3.35
CA ASP A 3 10.04 5.78 3.82
C ASP A 3 9.36 4.41 3.72
N VAL A 4 8.82 3.92 4.83
CA VAL A 4 8.17 2.60 4.91
C VAL A 4 6.95 2.51 3.98
N GLN A 5 6.22 3.61 3.79
CA GLN A 5 5.07 3.64 2.88
C GLN A 5 5.54 3.39 1.43
N GLN A 6 6.64 4.03 1.03
CA GLN A 6 7.24 3.88 -0.29
C GLN A 6 7.82 2.47 -0.52
N ILE A 7 8.41 1.86 0.50
CA ILE A 7 8.91 0.47 0.41
C ILE A 7 7.76 -0.50 0.16
N ILE A 8 6.67 -0.39 0.94
CA ILE A 8 5.53 -1.29 0.83
C ILE A 8 4.82 -1.09 -0.51
N HIS A 9 4.55 0.17 -0.89
CA HIS A 9 3.95 0.50 -2.18
C HIS A 9 4.80 -0.01 -3.36
N GLY A 10 6.13 0.17 -3.29
CA GLY A 10 7.04 -0.36 -4.30
C GLY A 10 7.01 -1.89 -4.40
N ARG A 11 6.84 -2.60 -3.27
CA ARG A 11 6.67 -4.07 -3.28
C ARG A 11 5.34 -4.44 -3.94
N ILE A 12 4.24 -3.77 -3.59
CA ILE A 12 2.92 -4.00 -4.22
C ILE A 12 3.02 -3.85 -5.74
N VAL A 13 3.53 -2.70 -6.22
CA VAL A 13 3.67 -2.43 -7.66
C VAL A 13 4.52 -3.49 -8.36
N ARG A 14 5.62 -3.93 -7.73
CA ARG A 14 6.47 -4.98 -8.32
C ARG A 14 5.71 -6.31 -8.43
N GLU A 15 5.04 -6.75 -7.38
CA GLU A 15 4.31 -8.03 -7.41
C GLU A 15 3.10 -7.96 -8.36
N SER A 16 2.37 -6.85 -8.43
CA SER A 16 1.25 -6.68 -9.37
C SER A 16 1.69 -6.67 -10.85
N LYS A 17 2.94 -6.31 -11.14
CA LYS A 17 3.46 -6.21 -12.52
C LYS A 17 4.29 -7.41 -12.96
N TYR A 18 5.03 -8.00 -12.03
CA TYR A 18 6.04 -9.03 -12.31
C TYR A 18 5.86 -10.30 -11.48
N GLY A 19 4.92 -10.31 -10.53
CA GLY A 19 4.58 -11.49 -9.77
C GLY A 19 3.92 -12.55 -10.64
N VAL A 20 3.89 -13.78 -10.13
CA VAL A 20 3.17 -14.88 -10.76
C VAL A 20 1.68 -14.69 -10.45
N ASP A 21 0.81 -14.95 -11.42
CA ASP A 21 -0.64 -14.91 -11.21
C ASP A 21 -1.09 -16.15 -10.43
N ASP A 22 -0.81 -16.16 -9.12
CA ASP A 22 -1.15 -17.22 -8.18
C ASP A 22 -1.77 -16.68 -6.88
N ASP A 23 -2.42 -17.57 -6.12
CA ASP A 23 -3.11 -17.22 -4.88
C ASP A 23 -2.15 -16.64 -3.83
N TYR A 24 -0.87 -17.04 -3.87
CA TYR A 24 0.14 -16.52 -2.97
C TYR A 24 0.42 -15.04 -3.25
N THR A 25 0.66 -14.68 -4.51
CA THR A 25 0.94 -13.31 -4.94
C THR A 25 -0.27 -12.41 -4.71
N ALA A 26 -1.47 -12.91 -4.98
CA ALA A 26 -2.71 -12.19 -4.67
C ALA A 26 -2.86 -11.92 -3.16
N GLY A 27 -2.63 -12.93 -2.32
CA GLY A 27 -2.68 -12.79 -0.86
C GLY A 27 -1.61 -11.85 -0.32
N LEU A 28 -0.39 -11.91 -0.87
CA LEU A 28 0.71 -11.02 -0.52
C LEU A 28 0.37 -9.56 -0.85
N VAL A 29 -0.14 -9.28 -2.05
CA VAL A 29 -0.54 -7.93 -2.47
C VAL A 29 -1.66 -7.41 -1.57
N ALA A 30 -2.68 -8.22 -1.29
CA ALA A 30 -3.78 -7.83 -0.41
C ALA A 30 -3.30 -7.49 1.02
N GLY A 31 -2.43 -8.32 1.60
CA GLY A 31 -1.87 -8.09 2.93
C GLY A 31 -1.01 -6.83 3.01
N LEU A 32 -0.19 -6.57 1.98
CA LEU A 32 0.62 -5.36 1.90
C LEU A 32 -0.24 -4.10 1.72
N SER A 33 -1.27 -4.16 0.88
CA SER A 33 -2.22 -3.04 0.71
C SER A 33 -2.93 -2.71 2.02
N PHE A 34 -3.38 -3.71 2.78
CA PHE A 34 -3.96 -3.49 4.10
C PHE A 34 -2.96 -2.85 5.08
N ALA A 35 -1.73 -3.37 5.15
CA ALA A 35 -0.70 -2.83 6.02
C ALA A 35 -0.35 -1.37 5.66
N LEU A 36 -0.25 -1.06 4.36
CA LEU A 36 0.01 0.29 3.88
C LEU A 36 -1.10 1.25 4.28
N HIS A 37 -2.36 0.86 4.10
CA HIS A 37 -3.50 1.67 4.51
C HIS A 37 -3.44 2.02 6.01
N ARG A 38 -3.17 1.04 6.88
CA ARG A 38 -3.03 1.28 8.33
C ARG A 38 -1.88 2.21 8.70
N ILE A 39 -0.78 2.16 7.96
CA ILE A 39 0.36 3.06 8.18
C ILE A 39 -0.03 4.47 7.75
N VAL A 40 -0.69 4.63 6.60
CA VAL A 40 -1.17 5.94 6.12
C VAL A 40 -2.18 6.55 7.11
N GLU A 41 -3.13 5.76 7.63
CA GLU A 41 -4.04 6.19 8.71
C GLU A 41 -3.28 6.66 9.94
N ARG A 42 -2.27 5.89 10.38
CA ARG A 42 -1.48 6.21 11.57
C ARG A 42 -0.62 7.47 11.40
N ASP A 43 -0.03 7.64 10.22
CA ASP A 43 0.83 8.79 9.91
C ASP A 43 0.02 10.05 9.60
N GLY A 44 -1.27 9.90 9.27
CA GLY A 44 -2.17 11.00 8.90
C GLY A 44 -1.87 11.60 7.52
N GLU A 45 -1.00 10.96 6.74
CA GLU A 45 -0.54 11.46 5.44
C GLU A 45 -0.19 10.29 4.51
N ASN A 46 -0.71 10.37 3.28
CA ASN A 46 -0.30 9.47 2.20
C ASN A 46 0.94 10.00 1.50
N ARG A 47 2.09 9.36 1.73
CA ARG A 47 3.36 9.70 1.08
C ARG A 47 3.65 8.88 -0.16
N THR A 48 2.79 7.91 -0.50
CA THR A 48 3.00 7.00 -1.65
C THR A 48 2.72 7.67 -3.00
N GLY A 49 1.87 8.70 -3.01
CA GLY A 49 1.33 9.32 -4.23
C GLY A 49 0.26 8.47 -4.94
N CYS A 50 -0.13 7.32 -4.37
CA CYS A 50 -1.18 6.47 -4.90
C CYS A 50 -2.54 6.84 -4.29
N LYS A 51 -3.48 7.24 -5.15
CA LYS A 51 -4.82 7.72 -4.74
C LYS A 51 -5.67 6.69 -4.00
N GLU A 52 -5.39 5.40 -4.18
CA GLU A 52 -6.12 4.34 -3.46
C GLU A 52 -5.85 4.36 -1.95
N PHE A 53 -4.74 4.98 -1.54
CA PHE A 53 -4.36 5.14 -0.14
C PHE A 53 -4.60 6.57 0.38
N ASP A 54 -5.21 7.46 -0.41
CA ASP A 54 -5.57 8.79 0.10
C ASP A 54 -6.57 8.63 1.26
N LEU A 55 -6.28 9.29 2.37
CA LEU A 55 -7.22 9.40 3.47
C LEU A 55 -8.44 10.17 2.96
N LYS A 56 -9.59 9.50 2.91
CA LYS A 56 -10.84 10.21 2.67
C LYS A 56 -11.12 11.05 3.91
N GLU A 57 -11.52 12.30 3.72
CA GLU A 57 -12.11 13.09 4.80
C GLU A 57 -13.35 12.33 5.29
N GLU A 58 -13.24 11.61 6.39
CA GLU A 58 -14.40 11.25 7.18
C GLU A 58 -15.01 12.57 7.65
N ASN A 59 -16.19 12.90 7.12
CA ASN A 59 -16.93 14.12 7.43
C ASN A 59 -16.89 14.43 8.94
N ALA A 60 -16.23 15.53 9.28
CA ALA A 60 -16.24 16.14 10.61
C ALA A 60 -17.64 16.64 11.02
#